data_AF-A0A819C1D1-F1
#
_entry.id   AF-A0A819C1D1-F1
#
_cell.length_a   1.000
_cell.length_b   1.000
_cell.length_c   1.000
_cell.angle_alpha   90.00
_cell.angle_beta   90.00
_cell.angle_gamma   90.00
#
_symmetry.space_group_name_H-M   'P 1'
#
loop_
_entity.id
_entity.type
_entity.pdbx_description
1 polymer ?
#
loop_
_entity_poly.entity_id
_entity_poly.type
_entity_poly.pdbx_seq_one_letter_code
_entity_poly.pdbx_strand_id
1 'polypeptide(L)'
;MLRIVRSPLSLLSSIGCFLVTFIRRIHHLWILPIIQLINMVIFEDLIGGGAYVNTFYKISIEIPEPDREFSMGGASIDDSFGITFAGLSAIPLHSAICR
;
A
#
# COMPACT_ATOMS: atom_id res chain seq x y z
N MET A 1 6.96 15.84 -7.12
CA MET A 1 6.26 14.56 -7.42
C MET A 1 7.07 13.55 -8.24
N LEU A 2 7.69 13.89 -9.37
CA LEU A 2 8.45 12.92 -10.20
C LEU A 2 9.68 12.26 -9.54
N ARG A 3 10.28 12.85 -8.49
CA ARG A 3 11.37 12.23 -7.70
C ARG A 3 10.89 11.33 -6.55
N ILE A 4 9.61 11.42 -6.17
CA ILE A 4 9.00 10.53 -5.17
C ILE A 4 8.71 9.15 -5.78
N VAL A 5 8.25 9.10 -7.03
CA VAL A 5 8.00 7.86 -7.78
C VAL A 5 9.29 7.14 -8.20
N ARG A 6 10.46 7.80 -8.18
CA ARG A 6 11.75 7.23 -8.60
C ARG A 6 12.63 6.73 -7.46
N SER A 7 12.15 6.70 -6.20
CA SER A 7 12.93 6.10 -5.10
C SER A 7 13.11 4.58 -5.29
N PRO A 8 14.21 3.98 -4.81
CA PRO A 8 14.37 2.52 -4.83
C PRO A 8 13.20 1.76 -4.16
N LEU A 9 12.47 2.39 -3.24
CA LEU A 9 11.27 1.83 -2.60
C LEU A 9 10.05 1.63 -3.54
N SER A 10 9.83 2.48 -4.54
CA SER A 10 8.69 2.33 -5.46
C SER A 10 8.93 1.20 -6.48
N LEU A 11 10.20 1.01 -6.87
CA LEU A 11 10.66 -0.15 -7.63
C LEU A 11 10.49 -1.44 -6.81
N LEU A 12 10.86 -1.42 -5.53
CA LEU A 12 10.66 -2.55 -4.61
C LEU A 12 9.18 -2.90 -4.44
N SER A 13 8.30 -1.89 -4.34
CA SER A 13 6.85 -2.07 -4.21
C SER A 13 6.22 -2.69 -5.48
N SER A 14 6.66 -2.24 -6.66
CA SER A 14 6.18 -2.79 -7.94
C SER A 14 6.63 -4.25 -8.13
N ILE A 15 7.88 -4.57 -7.80
CA ILE A 15 8.43 -5.93 -7.85
C ILE A 15 7.72 -6.85 -6.83
N GLY A 16 7.44 -6.36 -5.62
CA GLY A 16 6.68 -7.08 -4.60
C GLY A 16 5.27 -7.45 -5.06
N CYS A 17 4.57 -6.53 -5.74
CA CYS A 17 3.24 -6.78 -6.29
C CYS A 17 3.23 -7.86 -7.39
N PHE A 18 4.24 -7.87 -8.27
CA PHE A 18 4.41 -8.95 -9.26
C PHE A 18 4.75 -10.29 -8.60
N LEU A 19 5.55 -10.31 -7.54
CA LEU A 19 5.93 -11.53 -6.83
C LEU A 19 4.72 -12.17 -6.12
N VAL A 20 3.89 -11.37 -5.44
CA VAL A 20 2.69 -11.84 -4.73
C VAL A 20 1.66 -12.42 -5.71
N THR A 21 1.43 -11.75 -6.83
CA THR A 21 0.51 -12.23 -7.87
C THR A 21 1.02 -13.50 -8.56
N PHE A 22 2.34 -13.68 -8.70
CA PHE A 22 2.97 -14.88 -9.22
C PHE A 22 2.89 -16.07 -8.24
N ILE A 23 3.17 -15.85 -6.95
CA ILE A 23 3.03 -16.86 -5.88
C ILE A 23 1.57 -17.33 -5.78
N ARG A 24 0.59 -16.43 -5.91
CA ARG A 24 -0.85 -16.74 -5.95
C ARG A 24 -1.24 -17.66 -7.12
N ARG A 25 -0.61 -17.50 -8.30
CA ARG A 25 -0.86 -18.35 -9.47
C ARG A 25 -0.30 -19.76 -9.30
N ILE A 26 0.80 -19.90 -8.56
CA ILE A 26 1.48 -21.18 -8.30
C ILE A 26 0.80 -21.96 -7.16
N HIS A 27 0.28 -21.28 -6.14
CA HIS A 27 -0.26 -21.93 -4.94
C HIS A 27 -1.74 -22.35 -5.01
N HIS A 28 -2.46 -22.08 -6.11
CA HIS A 28 -3.86 -22.51 -6.30
C HIS A 28 -4.03 -24.04 -6.26
N LEU A 29 -2.96 -24.81 -6.14
CA LEU A 29 -3.02 -26.27 -6.16
C LEU A 29 -3.35 -26.89 -4.81
N TRP A 30 -2.65 -26.67 -3.68
CA TRP A 30 -2.98 -27.45 -2.46
C TRP A 30 -2.62 -26.74 -1.13
N ILE A 31 -3.63 -26.66 -0.25
CA ILE A 31 -3.58 -26.70 1.25
C ILE A 31 -2.72 -25.64 1.97
N LEU A 32 -3.34 -24.54 2.42
CA LEU A 32 -3.14 -23.77 3.70
C LEU A 32 -3.50 -22.27 3.54
N PRO A 33 -4.79 -21.89 3.50
CA PRO A 33 -5.21 -20.52 3.18
C PRO A 33 -4.84 -19.47 4.25
N ILE A 34 -4.74 -19.85 5.55
CA ILE A 34 -4.59 -18.86 6.64
C ILE A 34 -3.16 -18.30 6.75
N ILE A 35 -2.14 -19.15 6.61
CA ILE A 35 -0.72 -18.74 6.75
C ILE A 35 -0.33 -17.85 5.58
N GLN A 36 -0.85 -18.15 4.39
CA GLN A 36 -0.65 -17.36 3.18
C GLN A 36 -1.29 -15.97 3.30
N LEU A 37 -2.51 -15.91 3.85
CA LEU A 37 -3.19 -14.64 4.11
C LEU A 37 -2.39 -13.77 5.09
N ILE A 38 -1.92 -14.35 6.21
CA ILE A 38 -1.12 -13.63 7.22
C ILE A 38 0.18 -13.12 6.62
N ASN A 39 0.89 -13.95 5.85
CA ASN A 39 2.15 -13.55 5.23
C ASN A 39 1.95 -12.44 4.18
N MET A 40 0.82 -12.45 3.46
CA MET A 40 0.47 -11.40 2.51
C MET A 40 0.18 -10.07 3.23
N VAL A 41 -0.65 -10.10 4.26
CA VAL A 41 -0.97 -8.92 5.08
C VAL A 41 0.33 -8.32 5.64
N ILE A 42 1.17 -9.13 6.29
CA ILE A 42 2.45 -8.63 6.85
C ILE A 42 3.35 -8.01 5.77
N PHE A 43 3.46 -8.64 4.60
CA PHE A 43 4.34 -8.14 3.53
C PHE A 43 3.82 -6.83 2.92
N GLU A 44 2.52 -6.74 2.68
CA GLU A 44 1.88 -5.57 2.09
C GLU A 44 1.88 -4.39 3.07
N ASP A 45 1.52 -4.63 4.34
CA ASP A 45 1.56 -3.62 5.39
C ASP A 45 2.97 -3.10 5.66
N LEU A 46 3.99 -3.97 5.66
CA LEU A 46 5.37 -3.55 5.91
C LEU A 46 5.92 -2.65 4.79
N ILE A 47 5.60 -2.98 3.54
CA ILE A 47 6.00 -2.16 2.37
C ILE A 47 5.20 -0.85 2.35
N GLY A 48 3.88 -0.92 2.60
CA GLY A 48 3.01 0.25 2.68
C GLY A 48 3.45 1.23 3.76
N GLY A 49 3.69 0.74 4.98
CA GLY A 49 4.18 1.56 6.09
C GLY A 49 5.57 2.16 5.84
N GLY A 50 6.48 1.41 5.20
CA GLY A 50 7.79 1.92 4.80
C GLY A 50 7.69 3.05 3.75
N ALA A 51 6.79 2.91 2.77
CA ALA A 51 6.51 3.94 1.78
C ALA A 51 5.85 5.18 2.39
N TYR A 52 4.97 4.99 3.38
CA TYR A 52 4.34 6.08 4.14
C TYR A 52 5.41 6.94 4.83
N VAL A 53 6.22 6.36 5.72
CA VAL A 53 7.26 7.11 6.46
C VAL A 53 8.26 7.78 5.51
N ASN A 54 8.67 7.10 4.44
CA ASN A 54 9.58 7.67 3.44
C ASN A 54 8.97 8.87 2.69
N THR A 55 7.65 8.89 2.47
CA THR A 55 6.96 10.02 1.84
C THR A 55 6.90 11.22 2.78
N PHE A 56 6.53 11.02 4.04
CA PHE A 56 6.55 12.07 5.06
C PHE A 56 7.96 12.62 5.30
N TYR A 57 8.97 11.75 5.30
CA TYR A 57 10.37 12.17 5.40
C TYR A 57 10.83 13.00 4.19
N LYS A 58 10.41 12.65 2.97
CA LYS A 58 10.73 13.46 1.78
C LYS A 58 10.03 14.81 1.79
N ILE A 59 8.77 14.85 2.23
CA ILE A 59 8.02 16.12 2.34
C ILE A 59 8.69 17.04 3.38
N SER A 60 9.23 16.50 4.48
CA SER A 60 9.88 17.33 5.50
C SER A 60 11.22 17.94 5.07
N ILE A 61 11.95 17.29 4.15
CA ILE A 61 13.28 17.75 3.69
C ILE A 61 13.26 18.50 2.35
N GLU A 62 12.35 18.16 1.42
CA GLU A 62 12.35 18.72 0.05
C GLU A 62 11.43 19.94 -0.11
N ILE A 63 10.44 20.12 0.78
CA ILE A 63 9.43 21.19 0.67
C ILE A 63 9.77 22.37 1.59
N PRO A 64 9.73 23.63 1.10
CA PRO A 64 9.96 24.81 1.92
C PRO A 64 8.86 25.01 2.99
N GLU A 65 9.24 25.59 4.14
CA GLU A 65 8.38 25.87 5.32
C GLU A 65 6.92 26.28 5.00
N PRO A 66 6.65 27.28 4.13
CA PRO A 66 5.28 27.74 3.89
C PRO A 66 4.36 26.71 3.22
N ASP A 67 4.91 25.81 2.41
CA ASP A 67 4.12 24.84 1.64
C ASP A 67 4.13 23.44 2.27
N ARG A 68 4.94 23.25 3.33
CA ARG A 68 5.16 21.95 3.97
C ARG A 68 3.90 21.45 4.67
N GLU A 69 3.22 22.30 5.42
CA GLU A 69 1.99 21.92 6.14
C GLU A 69 0.87 21.54 5.18
N PHE A 70 0.71 22.28 4.08
CA PHE A 70 -0.26 21.96 3.04
C PHE A 70 0.06 20.63 2.34
N SER A 71 1.34 20.39 2.03
CA SER A 71 1.79 19.15 1.39
C SER A 71 1.64 17.93 2.30
N MET A 72 1.94 18.07 3.59
CA MET A 72 1.71 17.04 4.62
C MET A 72 0.21 16.74 4.76
N GLY A 73 -0.63 17.79 4.84
CA GLY A 73 -2.08 17.63 4.92
C GLY A 73 -2.66 16.94 3.70
N GLY A 74 -2.21 17.29 2.49
CA GLY A 74 -2.62 16.64 1.24
C GLY A 74 -2.30 15.15 1.21
N ALA A 75 -1.11 14.76 1.68
CA ALA A 75 -0.72 13.35 1.77
C ALA A 75 -1.58 12.57 2.78
N SER A 76 -1.92 13.16 3.94
CA SER A 76 -2.80 12.52 4.93
C SER A 76 -4.25 12.38 4.45
N ILE A 77 -4.75 13.35 3.68
CA ILE A 77 -6.09 13.28 3.09
C ILE A 77 -6.14 12.15 2.04
N ASP A 78 -5.12 12.03 1.19
CA ASP A 78 -5.01 10.96 0.18
C ASP A 78 -5.02 9.56 0.83
N ASP A 79 -4.25 9.36 1.90
CA ASP A 79 -4.21 8.11 2.67
C ASP A 79 -5.60 7.75 3.26
N SER A 80 -6.24 8.72 3.90
CA SER A 80 -7.59 8.54 4.48
C SER A 80 -8.63 8.20 3.42
N PHE A 81 -8.51 8.80 2.23
CA PHE A 81 -9.39 8.53 1.11
C PHE A 81 -9.20 7.10 0.59
N GLY A 82 -7.96 6.65 0.44
CA GLY A 82 -7.63 5.26 0.07
C GLY A 82 -8.25 4.23 1.01
N ILE A 83 -8.09 4.41 2.33
CA ILE A 83 -8.67 3.52 3.35
C ILE A 83 -10.21 3.52 3.28
N THR A 84 -10.81 4.70 3.08
CA THR A 84 -12.28 4.82 2.97
C THR A 84 -12.81 4.05 1.76
N PHE A 85 -12.15 4.18 0.60
CA PHE A 85 -12.51 3.41 -0.60
C PHE A 85 -12.32 1.91 -0.42
N ALA A 86 -11.24 1.49 0.24
CA ALA A 86 -11.01 0.09 0.57
C ALA A 86 -12.15 -0.47 1.44
N GLY A 87 -12.53 0.25 2.51
CA GLY A 87 -13.65 -0.11 3.38
C GLY A 87 -14.99 -0.17 2.65
N LEU A 88 -15.28 0.82 1.80
CA LEU A 88 -16.49 0.81 0.96
C LEU A 88 -16.53 -0.37 -0.01
N SER A 89 -15.39 -0.76 -0.59
CA SER A 89 -15.30 -1.92 -1.49
C SER A 89 -15.40 -3.27 -0.75
N ALA A 90 -15.06 -3.31 0.54
CA ALA A 90 -15.13 -4.53 1.35
C ALA A 90 -16.59 -4.96 1.61
N ILE A 91 -17.53 -4.02 1.70
CA ILE A 91 -18.96 -4.29 1.94
C ILE A 91 -19.61 -5.13 0.81
N PRO A 92 -19.54 -4.73 -0.48
CA PRO A 92 -20.07 -5.54 -1.57
C PRO A 92 -19.27 -6.83 -1.76
N LEU A 93 -17.95 -6.81 -1.51
CA LEU A 93 -17.12 -8.01 -1.56
C LEU A 93 -17.58 -9.05 -0.53
N HIS A 94 -17.89 -8.63 0.69
CA HIS A 94 -18.44 -9.52 1.72
C HIS A 94 -19.77 -10.15 1.28
N SER A 95 -20.65 -9.37 0.65
CA SER A 95 -21.93 -9.86 0.13
C SER A 95 -21.77 -10.85 -1.04
N ALA A 96 -20.70 -10.72 -1.83
CA ALA A 96 -20.38 -11.64 -2.92
C ALA A 96 -19.78 -12.97 -2.43
N ILE A 97 -19.01 -12.95 -1.34
CA ILE A 97 -18.38 -14.14 -0.74
C ILE A 97 -19.38 -14.92 0.12
N CYS A 98 -20.25 -14.24 0.86
CA CYS A 98 -21.24 -14.85 1.77
C CYS A 98 -22.58 -15.20 1.08
N ARG A 99 -22.56 -15.41 -0.23
CA ARG A 99 -23.68 -15.98 -0.99
C ARG A 99 -23.51 -17.49 -1.13
#